data_AF-A0A259Q1B9-F1
#
_entry.id   AF-A0A259Q1B9-F1
#
_cell.length_a   1.000
_cell.length_b   1.000
_cell.length_c   1.000
_cell.angle_alpha   90.00
_cell.angle_beta   90.00
_cell.angle_gamma   90.00
#
_symmetry.space_group_name_H-M   'P 1'
#
loop_
_entity.id
_entity.type
_entity.pdbx_description
1 polymer ?
#
loop_
_entity_poly.entity_id
_entity_poly.type
_entity_poly.pdbx_seq_one_letter_code
_entity_poly.pdbx_strand_id
1 'polypeptide(L)'
;MTDDTYFPKWRLKTHGVIAPDERMPAPQTLAMGLQHVVAMFGSTVFAPLLMGFSPNIAILMSGVGTLIFFLVVGGRVPSYLGSSFSFIGVVIAATGYAGSGANANIGVALGGIVACGVVYALIGLVVMGVGVRWIERLMPPVVTGSVVAVIGLNLAPIAIKSHGATSFDDWMAVVTF
;
A
#
# COMPACT_ATOMS: atom_id res chain seq x y z
N MET A 1 32.88 17.02 10.07
CA MET A 1 32.49 17.85 8.91
C MET A 1 31.23 17.20 8.35
N THR A 2 30.09 17.71 8.79
CA THR A 2 28.73 17.16 8.63
C THR A 2 28.22 17.49 7.23
N ASP A 3 28.09 16.49 6.36
CA ASP A 3 27.37 16.64 5.09
C ASP A 3 25.86 16.68 5.39
N ASP A 4 25.34 17.85 5.78
CA ASP A 4 23.92 18.16 5.97
C ASP A 4 23.20 18.24 4.60
N THR A 5 23.08 17.11 3.90
CA THR A 5 22.25 17.01 2.69
C THR A 5 20.95 16.30 3.04
N TYR A 6 19.82 16.92 2.66
CA TYR A 6 18.46 16.40 2.92
C TYR A 6 18.26 14.98 2.36
N PHE A 7 18.95 14.64 1.28
CA PHE A 7 19.03 13.29 0.73
C PHE A 7 20.33 12.58 1.14
N PRO A 8 20.27 11.28 1.49
CA PRO A 8 21.46 10.48 1.73
C PRO A 8 22.30 10.36 0.45
N LYS A 9 23.64 10.47 0.58
CA LYS A 9 24.57 10.18 -0.53
C LYS A 9 24.63 8.67 -0.75
N TRP A 10 23.83 8.16 -1.69
CA TRP A 10 23.80 6.72 -1.98
C TRP A 10 25.15 6.21 -2.51
N ARG A 11 25.84 5.38 -1.72
CA ARG A 11 27.15 4.83 -2.09
C ARG A 11 26.97 3.63 -3.02
N LEU A 12 27.76 3.57 -4.10
CA LEU A 12 27.69 2.45 -5.05
C LEU A 12 28.25 1.18 -4.40
N LYS A 13 27.47 0.10 -4.41
CA LYS A 13 27.89 -1.21 -3.94
C LYS A 13 27.54 -2.28 -4.97
N THR A 14 28.51 -3.13 -5.28
CA THR A 14 28.42 -4.16 -6.33
C THR A 14 28.25 -5.57 -5.79
N HIS A 15 28.51 -5.80 -4.50
CA HIS A 15 28.46 -7.13 -3.87
C HIS A 15 27.89 -7.07 -2.44
N GLY A 16 27.19 -8.14 -2.05
CA GLY A 16 26.62 -8.31 -0.71
C GLY A 16 25.22 -7.71 -0.54
N VAL A 17 24.76 -7.63 0.71
CA VAL A 17 23.48 -7.01 1.08
C VAL A 17 23.56 -5.50 0.87
N ILE A 18 22.61 -4.93 0.14
CA ILE A 18 22.53 -3.49 -0.15
C ILE A 18 21.60 -2.84 0.87
N ALA A 19 22.15 -1.91 1.64
CA ALA A 19 21.42 -1.12 2.62
C ALA A 19 20.64 0.05 1.97
N PRO A 20 19.67 0.66 2.65
CA PRO A 20 18.87 1.77 2.11
C PRO A 20 19.68 3.02 1.72
N ASP A 21 20.87 3.20 2.30
CA ASP A 21 21.85 4.26 2.01
C ASP A 21 22.85 3.88 0.90
N GLU A 22 22.69 2.71 0.28
CA GLU A 22 23.54 2.21 -0.79
C GLU A 22 22.73 2.09 -2.09
N ARG A 23 23.41 2.17 -3.24
CA ARG A 23 22.81 1.97 -4.56
C ARG A 23 23.54 0.88 -5.34
N MET A 24 22.77 0.11 -6.09
CA MET A 24 23.28 -0.85 -7.06
C MET A 24 23.80 -0.13 -8.32
N PRO A 25 24.59 -0.82 -9.17
CA PRO A 25 24.78 -0.44 -10.57
C PRO A 25 23.45 -0.08 -11.25
N ALA A 26 23.47 0.93 -12.12
CA ALA A 26 22.30 1.41 -12.84
C ALA A 26 21.44 0.31 -13.51
N PRO A 27 21.99 -0.69 -14.22
CA PRO A 27 21.17 -1.74 -14.85
C PRO A 27 20.49 -2.66 -13.82
N GLN A 28 21.17 -2.96 -12.71
CA GLN A 28 20.60 -3.78 -11.63
C GLN A 28 19.52 -3.00 -10.87
N THR A 29 19.73 -1.70 -10.64
CA THR A 29 18.72 -0.82 -10.03
C THR A 29 17.45 -0.76 -10.87
N LEU A 30 17.58 -0.65 -12.19
CA LEU A 30 16.45 -0.67 -13.11
C LEU A 30 15.70 -2.01 -13.04
N ALA A 31 16.41 -3.13 -13.07
CA ALA A 31 15.81 -4.46 -12.99
C ALA A 31 15.06 -4.68 -11.67
N MET A 32 15.65 -4.28 -10.53
CA MET A 32 15.01 -4.35 -9.22
C MET A 32 13.80 -3.41 -9.13
N GLY A 33 13.86 -2.23 -9.74
CA GLY A 33 12.73 -1.32 -9.84
C GLY A 33 11.57 -1.92 -10.63
N LEU A 34 11.86 -2.54 -11.78
CA LEU A 34 10.86 -3.27 -12.57
C LEU A 34 10.25 -4.42 -11.77
N GLN A 35 11.05 -5.21 -11.07
CA GLN A 35 10.55 -6.27 -10.18
C GLN A 35 9.63 -5.70 -9.10
N HIS A 36 9.98 -4.56 -8.51
CA HIS A 36 9.16 -3.90 -7.49
C HIS A 36 7.82 -3.43 -8.05
N VAL A 37 7.81 -2.84 -9.25
CA VAL A 37 6.59 -2.43 -9.94
C VAL A 37 5.70 -3.65 -10.22
N VAL A 38 6.26 -4.73 -10.78
CA VAL A 38 5.51 -5.96 -11.07
C VAL A 38 4.94 -6.58 -9.79
N ALA A 39 5.72 -6.62 -8.71
CA ALA A 39 5.29 -7.15 -7.42
C ALA A 39 4.12 -6.33 -6.82
N MET A 40 4.16 -5.01 -6.92
CA MET A 40 3.14 -4.13 -6.35
C MET A 40 1.90 -3.96 -7.24
N PHE A 41 2.03 -4.22 -8.54
CA PHE A 41 0.97 -4.02 -9.53
C PHE A 41 -0.31 -4.77 -9.19
N GLY A 42 -0.18 -6.04 -8.78
CA GLY A 42 -1.33 -6.90 -8.46
C GLY A 42 -2.25 -6.26 -7.41
N SER A 43 -1.69 -5.84 -6.27
CA SER A 43 -2.47 -5.18 -5.22
C SER A 43 -3.04 -3.83 -5.63
N THR A 44 -2.28 -3.06 -6.41
CA THR A 44 -2.62 -1.67 -6.79
C THR A 44 -3.73 -1.61 -7.83
N VAL A 45 -3.87 -2.63 -8.69
CA VAL A 45 -4.97 -2.77 -9.64
C VAL A 45 -6.18 -3.46 -9.03
N PHE A 46 -5.95 -4.50 -8.23
CA PHE A 46 -7.02 -5.34 -7.71
C PHE A 46 -7.95 -4.62 -6.73
N ALA A 47 -7.40 -3.85 -5.80
CA ALA A 47 -8.20 -3.13 -4.80
C ALA A 47 -9.16 -2.09 -5.42
N PRO A 48 -8.73 -1.19 -6.33
CA PRO A 48 -9.61 -0.26 -7.03
C PRO A 48 -10.72 -0.94 -7.81
N LEU A 49 -10.43 -2.05 -8.49
CA LEU A 49 -11.42 -2.82 -9.23
C LEU A 49 -12.56 -3.30 -8.32
N LEU A 50 -12.23 -3.82 -7.14
CA LEU A 50 -13.23 -4.25 -6.15
C LEU A 50 -14.06 -3.08 -5.58
N MET A 51 -13.47 -1.90 -5.47
CA MET A 51 -14.14 -0.70 -4.97
C MET A 51 -14.92 0.06 -6.06
N GLY A 52 -14.79 -0.33 -7.33
CA GLY A 52 -15.41 0.35 -8.47
C GLY A 52 -14.68 1.62 -8.93
N PHE A 53 -13.41 1.79 -8.55
CA PHE A 53 -12.55 2.88 -9.00
C PHE A 53 -11.78 2.54 -10.28
N SER A 54 -11.35 3.55 -11.03
CA SER A 54 -10.52 3.34 -12.22
C SER A 54 -9.09 2.92 -11.83
N PRO A 55 -8.62 1.74 -12.28
CA PRO A 55 -7.28 1.24 -11.92
C PRO A 55 -6.16 2.15 -12.42
N ASN A 56 -6.36 2.78 -13.59
CA ASN A 56 -5.39 3.70 -14.17
C ASN A 56 -5.11 4.91 -13.26
N ILE A 57 -6.16 5.47 -12.64
CA ILE A 57 -6.00 6.58 -11.69
C ILE A 57 -5.36 6.09 -10.40
N ALA A 58 -5.73 4.90 -9.93
CA ALA A 58 -5.13 4.34 -8.73
C ALA A 58 -3.62 4.06 -8.90
N ILE A 59 -3.19 3.49 -10.04
CA ILE A 59 -1.77 3.30 -10.36
C ILE A 59 -1.05 4.66 -10.42
N LEU A 60 -1.64 5.64 -11.12
CA LEU A 60 -1.05 6.97 -11.26
C LEU A 60 -0.88 7.64 -9.88
N MET A 61 -1.92 7.63 -9.06
CA MET A 61 -1.91 8.25 -7.72
C MET A 61 -1.03 7.50 -6.73
N SER A 62 -0.93 6.18 -6.83
CA SER A 62 0.01 5.36 -6.07
C SER A 62 1.47 5.71 -6.41
N GLY A 63 1.80 5.88 -7.69
CA GLY A 63 3.11 6.34 -8.14
C GLY A 63 3.44 7.75 -7.65
N VAL A 64 2.51 8.70 -7.85
CA VAL A 64 2.66 10.09 -7.38
C VAL A 64 2.80 10.13 -5.85
N GLY A 65 1.97 9.39 -5.12
CA GLY A 65 2.02 9.31 -3.65
C GLY A 65 3.37 8.77 -3.18
N THR A 66 3.87 7.71 -3.82
CA THR A 66 5.19 7.14 -3.50
C THR A 66 6.31 8.16 -3.69
N LEU A 67 6.28 8.95 -4.76
CA LEU A 67 7.26 10.01 -5.00
C LEU A 67 7.15 11.12 -3.94
N ILE A 68 5.93 11.56 -3.59
CA ILE A 68 5.71 12.56 -2.55
C ILE A 68 6.25 12.04 -1.21
N PHE A 69 5.93 10.80 -0.83
CA PHE A 69 6.43 10.18 0.40
C PHE A 69 7.95 10.12 0.43
N PHE A 70 8.57 9.71 -0.68
CA PHE A 70 10.02 9.66 -0.81
C PHE A 70 10.66 11.04 -0.62
N LEU A 71 10.06 12.09 -1.18
CA LEU A 71 10.50 13.47 -0.99
C LEU A 71 10.31 13.95 0.46
N VAL A 72 9.16 13.66 1.09
CA VAL A 72 8.84 14.09 2.46
C VAL A 72 9.76 13.42 3.49
N VAL A 73 10.15 12.15 3.29
CA VAL A 73 11.03 11.42 4.20
C VAL A 73 12.52 11.63 3.87
N GLY A 74 12.83 12.45 2.85
CA GLY A 74 14.20 12.75 2.43
C GLY A 74 14.94 11.52 1.90
N GLY A 75 14.22 10.58 1.27
CA GLY A 75 14.80 9.36 0.71
C GLY A 75 15.40 8.38 1.72
N ARG A 76 15.08 8.51 3.01
CA ARG A 76 15.62 7.65 4.09
C ARG A 76 14.84 6.36 4.30
N VAL A 77 13.57 6.33 3.92
CA VAL A 77 12.70 5.16 4.09
C VAL A 77 12.26 4.64 2.71
N PRO A 78 12.68 3.42 2.32
CA PRO A 78 12.22 2.80 1.09
C PRO A 78 10.81 2.23 1.32
N SER A 79 9.79 2.98 0.91
CA SER A 79 8.39 2.54 0.99
C SER A 79 7.65 2.86 -0.31
N TYR A 80 6.73 1.97 -0.67
CA TYR A 80 5.81 2.11 -1.79
C TYR A 80 4.38 2.21 -1.27
N LEU A 81 3.63 3.17 -1.80
CA LEU A 81 2.26 3.42 -1.40
C LEU A 81 1.30 2.70 -2.34
N GLY A 82 0.89 1.49 -1.95
CA GLY A 82 -0.13 0.70 -2.65
C GLY A 82 -1.56 1.02 -2.23
N SER A 83 -2.53 0.44 -2.95
CA SER A 83 -3.95 0.52 -2.59
C SER A 83 -4.24 -0.29 -1.32
N SER A 84 -4.86 0.34 -0.32
CA SER A 84 -5.09 -0.28 0.99
C SER A 84 -6.33 -1.18 0.99
N PHE A 85 -6.09 -2.48 1.13
CA PHE A 85 -7.10 -3.53 1.23
C PHE A 85 -8.09 -3.36 2.39
N SER A 86 -7.67 -2.74 3.49
CA SER A 86 -8.54 -2.42 4.64
C SER A 86 -9.72 -1.51 4.28
N PHE A 87 -9.60 -0.71 3.21
CA PHE A 87 -10.67 0.20 2.79
C PHE A 87 -11.76 -0.49 1.97
N ILE A 88 -11.53 -1.70 1.44
CA ILE A 88 -12.52 -2.39 0.61
C ILE A 88 -13.83 -2.60 1.37
N GLY A 89 -13.75 -3.21 2.56
CA GLY A 89 -14.94 -3.46 3.39
C GLY A 89 -15.65 -2.18 3.83
N VAL A 90 -14.87 -1.15 4.19
CA VAL A 90 -15.40 0.15 4.63
C VAL A 90 -16.09 0.88 3.47
N VAL A 91 -15.48 0.90 2.29
CA VAL A 91 -16.05 1.55 1.10
C VAL A 91 -17.30 0.84 0.64
N ILE A 92 -17.31 -0.50 0.60
CA ILE A 92 -18.50 -1.29 0.26
C ILE A 92 -19.64 -1.00 1.24
N ALA A 93 -19.36 -1.02 2.55
CA ALA A 93 -20.35 -0.72 3.58
C ALA A 93 -20.87 0.74 3.52
N ALA A 94 -19.98 1.71 3.30
CA ALA A 94 -20.33 3.13 3.27
C ALA A 94 -21.06 3.56 1.99
N THR A 95 -20.79 2.90 0.85
CA THR A 95 -21.44 3.23 -0.43
C THR A 95 -22.67 2.40 -0.74
N GLY A 96 -22.92 1.33 0.03
CA GLY A 96 -23.99 0.36 -0.24
C GLY A 96 -23.75 -0.43 -1.54
N TYR A 97 -22.49 -0.57 -1.96
CA TYR A 97 -22.14 -1.12 -3.26
C TYR A 97 -22.36 -2.64 -3.29
N ALA A 98 -23.34 -3.09 -4.08
CA ALA A 98 -23.77 -4.49 -4.16
C ALA A 98 -22.91 -5.36 -5.12
N GLY A 99 -21.74 -4.88 -5.55
CA GLY A 99 -20.80 -5.71 -6.33
C GLY A 99 -21.11 -5.87 -7.82
N SER A 100 -21.94 -5.03 -8.43
CA SER A 100 -22.16 -5.02 -9.88
C SER A 100 -22.30 -3.60 -10.42
N GLY A 101 -21.37 -3.17 -11.30
CA GLY A 101 -21.43 -1.90 -12.04
C GLY A 101 -20.54 -0.76 -11.51
N ALA A 102 -20.61 0.41 -12.13
CA ALA A 102 -19.91 1.60 -11.63
C ALA A 102 -20.60 2.09 -10.33
N ASN A 103 -19.82 2.32 -9.28
CA ASN A 103 -20.36 2.68 -7.97
C ASN A 103 -20.99 4.09 -8.03
N ALA A 104 -22.32 4.17 -7.87
CA ALA A 104 -23.08 5.42 -7.99
C ALA A 104 -22.73 6.45 -6.89
N ASN A 105 -22.10 6.00 -5.79
CA ASN A 105 -21.73 6.83 -4.64
C ASN A 105 -20.21 7.01 -4.48
N ILE A 106 -19.46 7.05 -5.59
CA ILE A 106 -18.00 7.31 -5.59
C ILE A 106 -17.63 8.59 -4.82
N GLY A 107 -18.46 9.63 -4.89
CA GLY A 107 -18.22 10.88 -4.16
C GLY A 107 -18.18 10.69 -2.64
N VAL A 108 -19.04 9.83 -2.09
CA VAL A 108 -19.07 9.52 -0.65
C VAL A 108 -17.84 8.70 -0.25
N ALA A 109 -17.44 7.72 -1.08
CA ALA A 109 -16.22 6.95 -0.84
C ALA A 109 -14.97 7.83 -0.87
N LEU A 110 -14.82 8.68 -1.88
CA LEU A 110 -13.70 9.62 -2.00
C LEU A 110 -13.67 10.61 -0.84
N GLY A 111 -14.84 11.17 -0.46
CA GLY A 111 -14.96 12.04 0.71
C GLY A 111 -14.52 11.35 2.02
N GLY A 112 -14.92 10.09 2.20
CA GLY A 112 -14.47 9.26 3.33
C GLY A 112 -12.97 9.02 3.32
N ILE A 113 -12.38 8.69 2.17
CA ILE A 113 -10.93 8.49 2.01
C ILE A 113 -10.16 9.77 2.34
N VAL A 114 -10.63 10.93 1.87
CA VAL A 114 -10.02 12.23 2.19
C VAL A 114 -10.11 12.52 3.69
N ALA A 115 -11.26 12.28 4.32
CA ALA A 115 -11.42 12.45 5.76
C ALA A 115 -10.48 11.54 6.55
N CYS A 116 -10.34 10.27 6.17
CA CYS A 116 -9.35 9.35 6.75
C CYS A 116 -7.91 9.88 6.59
N GLY A 117 -7.58 10.45 5.43
CA GLY A 117 -6.28 11.09 5.19
C GLY A 117 -6.01 12.27 6.14
N VAL A 118 -7.01 13.11 6.39
CA VAL A 118 -6.92 14.21 7.36
C VAL A 118 -6.72 13.66 8.78
N VAL A 119 -7.46 12.63 9.17
CA VAL A 119 -7.28 11.98 10.48
C VAL A 119 -5.87 11.40 10.61
N TYR A 120 -5.33 10.76 9.58
CA TYR A 120 -3.95 10.27 9.58
C TYR A 120 -2.92 11.39 9.71
N ALA A 121 -3.12 12.52 9.03
CA ALA A 121 -2.25 13.69 9.18
C ALA A 121 -2.31 14.25 10.61
N LEU A 122 -3.49 14.35 11.21
CA LEU A 122 -3.66 14.80 12.60
C LEU A 122 -2.98 13.86 13.59
N ILE A 123 -3.18 12.54 13.45
CA ILE A 123 -2.49 11.55 14.28
C ILE A 123 -0.97 11.70 14.10
N GLY A 124 -0.49 11.86 12.87
CA GLY A 124 0.93 12.11 12.59
C GLY A 124 1.49 13.32 13.32
N LEU A 125 0.78 14.45 13.32
CA LEU A 125 1.17 15.66 14.05
C LEU A 125 1.19 15.44 15.57
N VAL A 126 0.20 14.73 16.11
CA VAL A 126 0.16 14.36 17.53
C VAL A 126 1.35 13.47 17.90
N VAL A 127 1.69 12.49 17.05
CA VAL A 127 2.83 11.60 17.25
C VAL A 127 4.15 12.35 17.21
N MET A 128 4.29 13.38 16.35
CA MET A 128 5.47 14.24 16.35
C MET A 128 5.65 15.00 17.67
N GLY A 129 4.57 15.39 18.34
CA GLY A 129 4.62 16.11 19.62
C GLY A 129 4.73 15.22 20.87
N VAL A 130 4.02 14.10 20.90
CA VAL A 130 3.88 13.22 22.09
C VAL A 130 4.83 12.02 22.05
N GLY A 131 5.37 11.68 20.87
CA GLY A 131 6.20 10.51 20.64
C GLY A 131 5.40 9.22 20.41
N VAL A 132 6.11 8.13 20.11
CA VAL A 132 5.53 6.85 19.63
C VAL A 132 5.15 5.85 20.73
N ARG A 133 5.59 6.07 21.98
CA ARG A 133 5.50 5.08 23.08
C ARG A 133 4.08 4.65 23.43
N TRP A 134 3.08 5.51 23.22
CA TRP A 134 1.68 5.17 23.49
C TRP A 134 1.11 4.25 22.40
N ILE A 135 1.49 4.45 21.14
CA ILE A 135 1.13 3.56 20.01
C ILE A 135 1.74 2.19 20.20
N GLU A 136 3.00 2.09 20.60
CA GLU A 136 3.66 0.80 20.85
C GLU A 136 2.98 -0.01 21.95
N ARG A 137 2.38 0.68 22.95
CA ARG A 137 1.60 0.03 24.01
C ARG A 137 0.20 -0.40 23.55
N LEU A 138 -0.45 0.40 22.71
CA LEU A 138 -1.78 0.08 22.19
C LEU A 138 -1.74 -0.97 21.07
N MET A 139 -0.69 -0.96 20.26
CA MET A 139 -0.49 -1.81 19.09
C MET A 139 0.80 -2.63 19.25
N PRO A 140 0.90 -3.51 20.26
CA PRO A 140 2.03 -4.41 20.38
C PRO A 140 2.09 -5.34 19.16
N PRO A 141 3.24 -5.97 18.86
CA PRO A 141 3.44 -6.78 17.66
C PRO A 141 2.37 -7.84 17.43
N VAL A 142 1.86 -8.45 18.51
CA VAL A 142 0.77 -9.42 18.44
C VAL A 142 -0.53 -8.81 17.90
N VAL A 143 -0.91 -7.60 18.34
CA VAL A 143 -2.14 -6.93 17.88
C VAL A 143 -1.98 -6.49 16.44
N THR A 144 -0.87 -5.85 16.11
CA THR A 144 -0.60 -5.38 14.74
C THR A 144 -0.56 -6.55 13.76
N GLY A 145 0.13 -7.63 14.11
CA GLY A 145 0.19 -8.84 13.30
C GLY A 145 -1.17 -9.51 13.12
N SER A 146 -1.94 -9.67 14.21
CA SER A 146 -3.29 -10.23 14.15
C SER A 146 -4.24 -9.40 13.29
N VAL A 147 -4.23 -8.07 13.42
CA VAL A 147 -5.09 -7.19 12.62
C VAL A 147 -4.75 -7.30 11.13
N VAL A 148 -3.45 -7.27 10.78
CA VAL A 148 -3.00 -7.42 9.39
C VAL A 148 -3.40 -8.79 8.81
N ALA A 149 -3.21 -9.86 9.58
CA ALA A 149 -3.57 -11.21 9.17
C ALA A 149 -5.09 -11.36 8.94
N VAL A 150 -5.91 -10.80 9.84
CA VAL A 150 -7.37 -10.83 9.73
C VAL A 150 -7.86 -10.04 8.52
N ILE A 151 -7.27 -8.88 8.22
CA ILE A 151 -7.60 -8.10 7.02
C ILE A 151 -7.30 -8.93 5.76
N GLY A 152 -6.10 -9.54 5.68
CA GLY A 152 -5.72 -10.38 4.55
C GLY A 152 -6.64 -11.59 4.37
N LEU A 153 -6.93 -12.31 5.46
CA LEU A 153 -7.77 -13.51 5.43
C LEU A 153 -9.23 -13.19 5.07
N ASN A 154 -9.76 -12.04 5.51
CA ASN A 154 -11.12 -11.61 5.15
C ASN A 154 -11.26 -11.28 3.65
N LEU A 155 -10.16 -10.90 2.99
CA LEU A 155 -10.17 -10.49 1.60
C LEU A 155 -9.76 -11.60 0.64
N ALA A 156 -9.11 -12.65 1.13
CA ALA A 156 -8.75 -13.82 0.33
C ALA A 156 -9.96 -14.43 -0.43
N PRO A 157 -11.16 -14.59 0.17
CA PRO A 157 -12.33 -15.10 -0.56
C PRO A 157 -12.81 -14.16 -1.68
N ILE A 158 -12.61 -12.86 -1.53
CA ILE A 158 -13.00 -11.86 -2.54
C ILE A 158 -12.02 -11.91 -3.72
N ALA A 159 -10.73 -12.14 -3.44
CA ALA A 159 -9.71 -12.38 -4.45
C ALA A 159 -10.01 -13.64 -5.28
N ILE A 160 -10.32 -14.76 -4.62
CA ILE A 160 -10.60 -16.04 -5.30
C ILE A 160 -11.82 -15.90 -6.22
N LYS A 161 -12.93 -15.36 -5.71
CA LYS A 161 -14.17 -15.16 -6.49
C LYS A 161 -14.02 -14.25 -7.71
N SER A 162 -12.97 -13.43 -7.76
CA SER A 162 -12.69 -12.56 -8.90
C SER A 162 -11.94 -13.26 -10.06
N HIS A 163 -11.34 -14.43 -9.80
CA HIS A 163 -10.52 -15.18 -10.78
C HIS A 163 -11.22 -16.43 -11.34
N GLY A 164 -12.27 -16.94 -10.70
CA GLY A 164 -12.97 -18.14 -11.15
C GLY A 164 -14.13 -17.87 -12.11
N ALA A 165 -13.97 -18.20 -13.40
CA ALA A 165 -15.10 -18.41 -14.30
C ALA A 165 -15.77 -19.78 -14.05
N THR A 166 -15.06 -20.71 -13.41
CA THR A 166 -15.53 -22.07 -13.10
C THR A 166 -15.02 -22.50 -11.71
N SER A 167 -15.78 -23.32 -11.00
CA SER A 167 -15.44 -23.89 -9.67
C SER A 167 -14.13 -24.69 -9.59
N PHE A 168 -13.52 -25.02 -10.74
CA PHE A 168 -12.21 -25.68 -10.83
C PHE A 168 -11.04 -24.67 -10.70
N ASP A 169 -11.20 -23.44 -11.20
CA ASP A 169 -10.19 -22.38 -11.09
C ASP A 169 -10.08 -21.88 -9.64
N ASP A 170 -11.20 -21.82 -8.91
CA ASP A 170 -11.22 -21.47 -7.49
C ASP A 170 -10.41 -22.47 -6.64
N TRP A 171 -10.50 -23.77 -6.95
CA TRP A 171 -9.73 -24.80 -6.25
C TRP A 171 -8.25 -24.77 -6.60
N MET A 172 -7.89 -24.55 -7.87
CA MET A 172 -6.49 -24.38 -8.26
C MET A 172 -5.89 -23.10 -7.68
N ALA A 173 -6.64 -22.00 -7.59
CA ALA A 173 -6.20 -20.75 -6.99
C ALA A 173 -5.91 -20.91 -5.49
N VAL A 174 -6.72 -21.68 -4.76
CA VAL A 174 -6.51 -21.97 -3.33
C VAL A 174 -5.29 -22.86 -3.06
N VAL A 175 -4.96 -23.77 -3.97
CA VAL A 175 -3.82 -24.70 -3.80
C VAL A 175 -2.49 -24.08 -4.24
N THR A 176 -2.53 -23.11 -5.15
CA THR A 176 -1.32 -22.48 -5.73
C THR A 176 -0.87 -21.23 -4.98
N PHE A 177 -1.77 -20.58 -4.22
CA PHE A 177 -1.46 -19.49 -3.28
C PHE A 177 -1.21 -20.01 -1.86
#